data_AF-A0A369LC45-F1
#
_entry.id   AF-A0A369LC45-F1
#
_cell.length_a   1.000
_cell.length_b   1.000
_cell.length_c   1.000
_cell.angle_alpha   90.00
_cell.angle_beta   90.00
_cell.angle_gamma   90.00
#
_symmetry.space_group_name_H-M   'P 1'
#
loop_
_entity.id
_entity.type
_entity.pdbx_description
1 polymer ?
#
loop_
_entity_poly.entity_id
_entity_poly.type
_entity_poly.pdbx_seq_one_letter_code
_entity_poly.pdbx_strand_id
1 'polypeptide(L)'
;MPAKTFSIMGDSISTFEGCVPDGYTLFYNDERLERSGVLRPEDTWWSHAVRALGGTVLADSAWSGSMVEGAGFPAASSPERAAALLGPDGQAPDAVLVFIGINDYGWGGAEAQAAGRSHAMPRCIDPATVPEQIAGAAPADAVKRFGAAYRTMLRNIRAAAPEAAVYCITLLPGRTHGVDHPEFCYRLRGRHLDEYNAAIRDAAAAEGCRVADVRAFGRDYDSLEGTHPTNLGMRQFASMVVRAMQLADSAGVEAAAEAVAGAKAGEDEEALIAGAGANAEAPTSPNPARTQAEGDTHDNIEDITAGAQPETANPALDLRDFCGAPESAQLCDAPTCIGCPHAANTGNQWLCRCLK
;
A
#
# COMPACT_ATOMS: atom_id res chain seq x y z
N MET A 1 -17.74 21.49 16.20
CA MET A 1 -16.30 21.46 15.85
C MET A 1 -16.22 21.45 14.33
N PRO A 2 -15.23 22.12 13.71
CA PRO A 2 -15.03 22.01 12.25
C PRO A 2 -14.81 20.54 11.85
N ALA A 3 -15.18 20.20 10.62
CA ALA A 3 -14.95 18.86 10.08
C ALA A 3 -13.43 18.59 9.97
N LYS A 4 -13.01 17.36 10.29
CA LYS A 4 -11.60 16.97 10.16
C LYS A 4 -11.17 16.96 8.70
N THR A 5 -9.94 17.37 8.46
CA THR A 5 -9.29 17.39 7.15
C THR A 5 -8.33 16.22 6.99
N PHE A 6 -8.32 15.60 5.82
CA PHE A 6 -7.51 14.42 5.52
C PHE A 6 -6.68 14.63 4.27
N SER A 7 -5.38 14.33 4.32
CA SER A 7 -4.54 14.27 3.11
C SER A 7 -4.16 12.83 2.78
N ILE A 8 -3.93 12.56 1.49
CA ILE A 8 -3.68 11.20 0.98
C ILE A 8 -2.23 11.09 0.51
N MET A 9 -1.51 10.06 0.99
CA MET A 9 -0.21 9.65 0.46
C MET A 9 -0.40 8.29 -0.22
N GLY A 10 -0.32 8.24 -1.55
CA GLY A 10 -0.63 7.01 -2.27
C GLY A 10 0.08 6.80 -3.60
N ASP A 11 -0.30 5.72 -4.26
CA ASP A 11 0.12 5.38 -5.62
C ASP A 11 -1.07 5.46 -6.60
N SER A 12 -1.02 4.71 -7.71
CA SER A 12 -2.06 4.70 -8.74
C SER A 12 -3.46 4.41 -8.20
N ILE A 13 -3.59 3.56 -7.17
CA ILE A 13 -4.89 3.21 -6.57
C ILE A 13 -5.58 4.43 -5.95
N SER A 14 -4.79 5.44 -5.56
CA SER A 14 -5.30 6.65 -4.90
C SER A 14 -5.36 7.87 -5.81
N THR A 15 -4.98 7.78 -7.09
CA THR A 15 -5.04 8.94 -8.00
C THR A 15 -6.46 9.24 -8.49
N PHE A 16 -6.76 10.50 -8.78
CA PHE A 16 -7.92 10.88 -9.60
C PHE A 16 -7.66 12.22 -10.29
N GLU A 17 -8.13 12.38 -11.52
CA GLU A 17 -7.96 13.61 -12.29
C GLU A 17 -8.54 14.84 -11.57
N GLY A 18 -7.73 15.90 -11.45
CA GLY A 18 -8.11 17.14 -10.75
C GLY A 18 -8.04 17.07 -9.22
N CYS A 19 -7.58 15.95 -8.63
CA CYS A 19 -7.38 15.81 -7.19
C CYS A 19 -5.90 15.85 -6.77
N VAL A 20 -5.00 15.41 -7.64
CA VAL A 20 -3.54 15.42 -7.41
C VAL A 20 -2.88 16.69 -7.98
N PRO A 21 -1.66 17.06 -7.54
CA PRO A 21 -0.96 18.22 -8.09
C PRO A 21 -0.66 18.13 -9.59
N ASP A 22 -0.59 19.29 -10.24
CA ASP A 22 -0.28 19.38 -11.67
C ASP A 22 1.04 18.66 -12.03
N GLY A 23 0.98 17.88 -13.11
CA GLY A 23 2.12 17.09 -13.59
C GLY A 23 2.37 15.80 -12.81
N TYR A 24 1.51 15.44 -11.85
CA TYR A 24 1.51 14.11 -11.24
C TYR A 24 0.90 13.09 -12.20
N THR A 25 1.47 11.88 -12.22
CA THR A 25 0.96 10.82 -13.11
C THR A 25 -0.31 10.22 -12.54
N LEU A 26 -1.33 10.08 -13.39
CA LEU A 26 -2.66 9.57 -13.05
C LEU A 26 -2.86 8.13 -13.55
N PHE A 27 -3.63 7.35 -12.78
CA PHE A 27 -4.26 6.14 -13.29
C PHE A 27 -5.71 6.39 -13.71
N TYR A 28 -6.54 6.99 -12.83
CA TYR A 28 -7.95 7.26 -13.14
C TYR A 28 -8.09 8.55 -13.95
N ASN A 29 -8.08 8.41 -15.28
CA ASN A 29 -8.28 9.46 -16.29
C ASN A 29 -8.97 8.91 -17.55
N ASP A 30 -9.60 9.78 -18.33
CA ASP A 30 -10.13 9.50 -19.67
C ASP A 30 -10.90 8.16 -19.77
N GLU A 31 -10.45 7.26 -20.65
CA GLU A 31 -11.04 5.94 -20.94
C GLU A 31 -11.11 5.02 -19.71
N ARG A 32 -10.21 5.19 -18.74
CA ARG A 32 -10.18 4.33 -17.55
C ARG A 32 -11.30 4.66 -16.57
N LEU A 33 -11.87 5.86 -16.62
CA LEU A 33 -13.02 6.23 -15.81
C LEU A 33 -14.22 5.35 -16.17
N GLU A 34 -14.56 5.25 -17.45
CA GLU A 34 -15.68 4.42 -17.93
C GLU A 34 -15.46 2.94 -17.60
N ARG A 35 -14.24 2.43 -17.84
CA ARG A 35 -13.91 1.02 -17.59
C ARG A 35 -13.95 0.64 -16.11
N SER A 36 -13.47 1.52 -15.24
CA SER A 36 -13.48 1.30 -13.77
C SER A 36 -14.84 1.58 -13.13
N GLY A 37 -15.66 2.42 -13.78
CA GLY A 37 -16.84 3.02 -13.16
C GLY A 37 -16.51 4.07 -12.09
N VAL A 38 -15.24 4.41 -11.86
CA VAL A 38 -14.83 5.50 -10.95
C VAL A 38 -14.90 6.78 -11.78
N LEU A 39 -16.07 7.41 -11.81
CA LEU A 39 -16.37 8.50 -12.74
C LEU A 39 -16.10 9.88 -12.17
N ARG A 40 -16.03 10.00 -10.84
CA ARG A 40 -15.88 11.28 -10.15
C ARG A 40 -14.99 11.15 -8.91
N PRO A 41 -14.41 12.25 -8.40
CA PRO A 41 -13.61 12.24 -7.19
C PRO A 41 -14.30 11.59 -5.99
N GLU A 42 -15.63 11.73 -5.88
CA GLU A 42 -16.43 11.19 -4.77
C GLU A 42 -16.56 9.67 -4.77
N ASP A 43 -16.19 9.02 -5.88
CA ASP A 43 -16.25 7.58 -6.07
C ASP A 43 -14.92 6.88 -5.68
N THR A 44 -13.88 7.65 -5.34
CA THR A 44 -12.59 7.12 -4.87
C THR A 44 -12.69 6.55 -3.46
N TRP A 45 -11.85 5.57 -3.14
CA TRP A 45 -11.85 4.93 -1.82
C TRP A 45 -11.61 5.96 -0.69
N TRP A 46 -10.75 6.93 -0.93
CA TRP A 46 -10.39 7.95 0.05
C TRP A 46 -11.53 8.95 0.26
N SER A 47 -12.24 9.37 -0.79
CA SER A 47 -13.45 10.19 -0.64
C SER A 47 -14.53 9.46 0.14
N HIS A 48 -14.74 8.17 -0.17
CA HIS A 48 -15.67 7.32 0.57
C HIS A 48 -15.31 7.21 2.05
N ALA A 49 -14.04 6.92 2.35
CA ALA A 49 -13.56 6.75 3.72
C ALA A 49 -13.65 8.06 4.53
N VAL A 50 -13.16 9.17 3.96
CA VAL A 50 -13.16 10.47 4.62
C VAL A 50 -14.58 10.97 4.89
N ARG A 51 -15.50 10.80 3.93
CA ARG A 51 -16.92 11.14 4.13
C ARG A 51 -17.55 10.30 5.24
N ALA A 52 -17.25 9.00 5.30
CA ALA A 52 -17.77 8.13 6.36
C ALA A 52 -17.22 8.48 7.76
N LEU A 53 -16.03 9.10 7.81
CA LEU A 53 -15.42 9.64 9.03
C LEU A 53 -15.90 11.07 9.36
N GLY A 54 -16.82 11.64 8.58
CA GLY A 54 -17.35 12.99 8.76
C GLY A 54 -16.34 14.11 8.45
N GLY A 55 -15.35 13.83 7.61
CA GLY A 55 -14.31 14.77 7.22
C GLY A 55 -14.39 15.24 5.78
N THR A 56 -13.37 16.00 5.37
CA THR A 56 -13.14 16.46 4.00
C THR A 56 -11.70 16.20 3.57
N VAL A 57 -11.48 15.97 2.29
CA VAL A 57 -10.14 15.77 1.72
C VAL A 57 -9.49 17.13 1.54
N LEU A 58 -8.23 17.24 1.95
CA LEU A 58 -7.44 18.47 1.93
C LEU A 58 -6.51 18.54 0.72
N ALA A 59 -5.73 17.48 0.53
CA ALA A 59 -4.74 17.33 -0.54
C ALA A 59 -4.52 15.85 -0.84
N ASP A 60 -4.19 15.53 -2.09
CA ASP A 60 -3.88 14.17 -2.53
C ASP A 60 -2.50 14.13 -3.19
N SER A 61 -1.52 13.59 -2.47
CA SER A 61 -0.15 13.37 -2.94
C SER A 61 0.00 11.98 -3.56
N ALA A 62 -1.01 11.44 -4.24
CA ALA A 62 -0.91 10.17 -4.95
C ALA A 62 -0.19 10.31 -6.30
N TRP A 63 0.66 9.34 -6.64
CA TRP A 63 1.39 9.30 -7.92
C TRP A 63 1.37 7.89 -8.52
N SER A 64 0.81 7.75 -9.73
CA SER A 64 0.71 6.45 -10.42
C SER A 64 2.08 5.79 -10.66
N GLY A 65 2.20 4.52 -10.27
CA GLY A 65 3.43 3.74 -10.38
C GLY A 65 4.51 4.06 -9.34
N SER A 66 4.28 5.04 -8.46
CA SER A 66 5.25 5.45 -7.45
C SER A 66 5.51 4.33 -6.44
N MET A 67 6.80 4.15 -6.13
CA MET A 67 7.27 3.35 -5.01
C MET A 67 7.50 4.21 -3.78
N VAL A 68 7.57 3.56 -2.62
CA VAL A 68 8.07 4.20 -1.41
C VAL A 68 9.57 4.42 -1.51
N GLU A 69 10.30 3.38 -1.93
CA GLU A 69 11.72 3.46 -2.21
C GLU A 69 12.03 4.24 -3.49
N GLY A 70 13.12 5.01 -3.49
CA GLY A 70 13.72 5.58 -4.69
C GLY A 70 14.73 6.68 -4.38
N ALA A 71 15.57 7.03 -5.35
CA ALA A 71 16.64 8.03 -5.19
C ALA A 71 16.15 9.49 -5.13
N GLY A 72 14.84 9.71 -5.21
CA GLY A 72 14.22 11.04 -5.23
C GLY A 72 12.80 11.00 -5.80
N PHE A 73 12.25 12.17 -6.08
CA PHE A 73 10.92 12.32 -6.65
C PHE A 73 10.75 11.49 -7.96
N PRO A 74 9.66 10.72 -8.14
CA PRO A 74 8.43 10.76 -7.37
C PRO A 74 8.30 9.70 -6.28
N ALA A 75 9.40 9.12 -5.78
CA ALA A 75 9.32 8.17 -4.65
C ALA A 75 8.66 8.80 -3.43
N ALA A 76 7.79 8.06 -2.73
CA ALA A 76 7.03 8.61 -1.60
C ALA A 76 7.92 9.01 -0.42
N SER A 77 9.12 8.43 -0.30
CA SER A 77 10.12 8.87 0.67
C SER A 77 10.75 10.23 0.35
N SER A 78 10.42 10.87 -0.77
CA SER A 78 10.97 12.18 -1.11
C SER A 78 10.28 13.31 -0.30
N PRO A 79 11.00 14.38 0.08
CA PRO A 79 10.40 15.51 0.79
C PRO A 79 9.28 16.20 0.01
N GLU A 80 9.36 16.24 -1.32
CA GLU A 80 8.35 16.87 -2.18
C GLU A 80 6.99 16.17 -2.06
N ARG A 81 6.98 14.83 -1.94
CA ARG A 81 5.75 14.06 -1.73
C ARG A 81 5.11 14.37 -0.38
N ALA A 82 5.90 14.60 0.67
CA ALA A 82 5.38 15.02 1.97
C ALA A 82 4.87 16.47 1.96
N ALA A 83 5.58 17.38 1.27
CA ALA A 83 5.14 18.78 1.13
C ALA A 83 3.79 18.90 0.41
N ALA A 84 3.53 18.03 -0.57
CA ALA A 84 2.26 17.98 -1.30
C ALA A 84 1.06 17.46 -0.47
N LEU A 85 1.25 17.12 0.82
CA LEU A 85 0.16 16.81 1.75
C LEU A 85 -0.42 18.07 2.42
N LEU A 86 0.27 19.20 2.33
CA LEU A 86 -0.27 20.49 2.75
C LEU A 86 -1.19 21.01 1.65
N GLY A 87 -2.28 21.67 2.02
CA GLY A 87 -3.11 22.29 0.99
C GLY A 87 -2.55 23.63 0.50
N PRO A 88 -3.30 24.35 -0.37
CA PRO A 88 -2.76 25.43 -1.18
C PRO A 88 -2.14 26.60 -0.39
N ASP A 89 -2.63 26.85 0.83
CA ASP A 89 -2.15 27.92 1.70
C ASP A 89 -1.16 27.42 2.77
N GLY A 90 -0.66 26.19 2.61
CA GLY A 90 0.26 25.54 3.56
C GLY A 90 -0.44 24.98 4.80
N GLN A 91 -1.77 24.83 4.78
CA GLN A 91 -2.49 24.26 5.91
C GLN A 91 -2.18 22.77 6.05
N ALA A 92 -1.87 22.35 7.28
CA ALA A 92 -1.65 20.95 7.62
C ALA A 92 -2.98 20.20 7.80
N PRO A 93 -3.08 18.92 7.40
CA PRO A 93 -4.25 18.11 7.66
C PRO A 93 -4.35 17.68 9.12
N ASP A 94 -5.56 17.35 9.57
CA ASP A 94 -5.76 16.67 10.86
C ASP A 94 -5.28 15.21 10.83
N ALA A 95 -5.34 14.57 9.67
CA ALA A 95 -4.87 13.21 9.46
C ALA A 95 -4.31 12.95 8.06
N VAL A 96 -3.37 12.01 7.96
CA VAL A 96 -2.84 11.52 6.68
C VAL A 96 -3.16 10.04 6.53
N LEU A 97 -3.80 9.69 5.41
CA LEU A 97 -4.03 8.29 5.02
C LEU A 97 -2.90 7.85 4.08
N VAL A 98 -2.10 6.88 4.51
CA VAL A 98 -0.96 6.38 3.74
C VAL A 98 -1.30 5.00 3.19
N PHE A 99 -1.51 4.90 1.88
CA PHE A 99 -1.73 3.64 1.19
C PHE A 99 -0.83 3.55 -0.04
N ILE A 100 0.36 2.96 0.17
CA ILE A 100 1.40 2.83 -0.84
C ILE A 100 2.33 1.66 -0.48
N GLY A 101 2.94 1.05 -1.48
CA GLY A 101 3.92 -0.03 -1.32
C GLY A 101 3.70 -1.21 -2.25
N ILE A 102 2.55 -1.27 -2.95
CA ILE A 102 2.28 -2.35 -3.90
C ILE A 102 3.26 -2.33 -5.08
N ASN A 103 3.74 -1.15 -5.48
CA ASN A 103 4.78 -1.02 -6.50
C ASN A 103 6.15 -1.52 -5.99
N ASP A 104 6.50 -1.32 -4.72
CA ASP A 104 7.74 -1.86 -4.14
C ASP A 104 7.70 -3.39 -4.06
N TYR A 105 6.52 -3.92 -3.71
CA TYR A 105 6.22 -5.35 -3.79
C TYR A 105 6.35 -5.89 -5.22
N GLY A 106 5.72 -5.18 -6.17
CA GLY A 106 5.63 -5.62 -7.55
C GLY A 106 6.93 -5.46 -8.34
N TRP A 107 7.72 -4.41 -8.12
CA TRP A 107 9.04 -4.26 -8.76
C TRP A 107 10.13 -5.04 -8.04
N GLY A 108 10.01 -5.23 -6.72
CA GLY A 108 11.04 -5.87 -5.90
C GLY A 108 12.24 -4.96 -5.56
N GLY A 109 12.12 -3.65 -5.79
CA GLY A 109 13.13 -2.65 -5.45
C GLY A 109 13.29 -1.55 -6.51
N ALA A 110 13.82 -0.40 -6.09
CA ALA A 110 13.97 0.78 -6.96
C ALA A 110 14.88 0.54 -8.18
N GLU A 111 15.90 -0.33 -8.07
CA GLU A 111 16.76 -0.65 -9.23
C GLU A 111 15.97 -1.39 -10.32
N ALA A 112 15.10 -2.32 -9.93
CA ALA A 112 14.26 -3.06 -10.85
C ALA A 112 13.22 -2.16 -11.51
N GLN A 113 12.65 -1.20 -10.76
CA GLN A 113 11.76 -0.18 -11.32
C GLN A 113 12.44 0.68 -12.39
N ALA A 114 13.69 1.11 -12.13
CA ALA A 114 14.46 1.89 -13.08
C ALA A 114 14.85 1.08 -14.32
N ALA A 115 15.32 -0.16 -14.12
CA ALA A 115 15.68 -1.07 -15.22
C ALA A 115 14.46 -1.46 -16.08
N GLY A 116 13.28 -1.59 -15.49
CA GLY A 116 12.02 -1.85 -16.19
C GLY A 116 11.38 -0.64 -16.87
N ARG A 117 12.10 0.50 -16.97
CA ARG A 117 11.62 1.73 -17.63
C ARG A 117 10.27 2.22 -17.10
N SER A 118 10.02 2.07 -15.81
CA SER A 118 8.81 2.59 -15.20
C SER A 118 8.69 4.10 -15.47
N HIS A 119 7.51 4.56 -15.85
CA HIS A 119 7.20 5.99 -15.95
C HIS A 119 7.32 6.72 -14.61
N ALA A 120 7.32 5.98 -13.50
CA ALA A 120 7.52 6.50 -12.15
C ALA A 120 8.97 6.39 -11.65
N MET A 121 9.92 6.05 -12.54
CA MET A 121 11.35 6.09 -12.21
C MET A 121 11.73 7.48 -11.65
N PRO A 122 12.50 7.56 -10.56
CA PRO A 122 12.95 8.83 -10.01
C PRO A 122 13.57 9.74 -11.08
N ARG A 123 13.08 10.99 -11.15
CA ARG A 123 13.45 11.96 -12.20
C ARG A 123 14.92 12.37 -12.17
N CYS A 124 15.61 12.12 -11.06
CA CYS A 124 17.04 12.36 -10.92
C CYS A 124 17.91 11.28 -11.59
N ILE A 125 17.31 10.17 -12.05
CA ILE A 125 18.01 9.09 -12.74
C ILE A 125 17.96 9.34 -14.24
N ASP A 126 19.13 9.34 -14.89
CA ASP A 126 19.22 9.32 -16.35
C ASP A 126 18.94 7.90 -16.87
N PRO A 127 17.86 7.67 -17.65
CA PRO A 127 17.55 6.36 -18.20
C PRO A 127 18.70 5.76 -19.00
N ALA A 128 19.51 6.57 -19.71
CA ALA A 128 20.62 6.08 -20.52
C ALA A 128 21.72 5.39 -19.68
N THR A 129 21.76 5.66 -18.38
CA THR A 129 22.75 5.08 -17.45
C THR A 129 22.30 3.75 -16.84
N VAL A 130 21.04 3.38 -17.00
CA VAL A 130 20.46 2.16 -16.45
C VAL A 130 20.18 1.17 -17.58
N PRO A 131 20.81 -0.02 -17.59
CA PRO A 131 20.49 -1.07 -18.54
C PRO A 131 19.04 -1.53 -18.40
N GLU A 132 18.33 -1.63 -19.52
CA GLU A 132 16.93 -2.08 -19.51
C GLU A 132 16.84 -3.57 -19.26
N GLN A 133 15.99 -3.97 -18.30
CA GLN A 133 15.82 -5.36 -17.90
C GLN A 133 14.39 -5.61 -17.42
N ILE A 134 13.86 -6.79 -17.74
CA ILE A 134 12.63 -7.29 -17.12
C ILE A 134 12.96 -7.58 -15.66
N ALA A 135 12.14 -7.06 -14.75
CA ALA A 135 12.33 -7.30 -13.33
C ALA A 135 12.29 -8.82 -13.02
N GLY A 136 13.26 -9.27 -12.23
CA GLY A 136 13.44 -10.68 -11.84
C GLY A 136 13.09 -10.95 -10.37
N ALA A 137 13.83 -11.84 -9.72
CA ALA A 137 13.70 -12.04 -8.27
C ALA A 137 14.12 -10.78 -7.49
N ALA A 138 13.43 -10.48 -6.39
CA ALA A 138 13.78 -9.35 -5.54
C ALA A 138 15.08 -9.65 -4.78
N PRO A 139 15.96 -8.66 -4.58
CA PRO A 139 17.13 -8.80 -3.72
C PRO A 139 16.77 -9.28 -2.32
N ALA A 140 17.72 -9.93 -1.65
CA ALA A 140 17.47 -10.54 -0.34
C ALA A 140 17.07 -9.51 0.74
N ASP A 141 17.45 -8.26 0.57
CA ASP A 141 17.20 -7.15 1.46
C ASP A 141 16.09 -6.20 0.99
N ALA A 142 15.36 -6.52 -0.08
CA ALA A 142 14.33 -5.65 -0.67
C ALA A 142 13.31 -5.15 0.37
N VAL A 143 12.77 -6.05 1.21
CA VAL A 143 11.82 -5.70 2.28
C VAL A 143 12.45 -4.77 3.32
N LYS A 144 13.74 -4.97 3.63
CA LYS A 144 14.47 -4.12 4.58
C LYS A 144 14.67 -2.71 4.02
N ARG A 145 15.00 -2.60 2.72
CA ARG A 145 15.13 -1.30 2.03
C ARG A 145 13.79 -0.57 1.94
N PHE A 146 12.73 -1.29 1.59
CA PHE A 146 11.36 -0.80 1.65
C PHE A 146 11.01 -0.26 3.04
N GLY A 147 11.24 -1.01 4.11
CA GLY A 147 10.95 -0.56 5.48
C GLY A 147 11.76 0.69 5.87
N ALA A 148 13.02 0.79 5.46
CA ALA A 148 13.84 1.99 5.69
C ALA A 148 13.33 3.22 4.92
N ALA A 149 12.91 3.04 3.67
CA ALA A 149 12.29 4.09 2.86
C ALA A 149 10.94 4.52 3.45
N TYR A 150 10.13 3.57 3.91
CA TYR A 150 8.83 3.83 4.55
C TYR A 150 9.00 4.68 5.81
N ARG A 151 10.00 4.38 6.66
CA ARG A 151 10.33 5.24 7.80
C ARG A 151 10.76 6.64 7.40
N THR A 152 11.56 6.78 6.34
CA THR A 152 11.94 8.09 5.79
C THR A 152 10.72 8.88 5.32
N MET A 153 9.79 8.22 4.61
CA MET A 153 8.51 8.82 4.23
C MET A 153 7.73 9.31 5.46
N LEU A 154 7.55 8.48 6.49
CA LEU A 154 6.82 8.87 7.70
C LEU A 154 7.46 10.05 8.43
N ARG A 155 8.80 10.12 8.48
CA ARG A 155 9.52 11.26 9.05
C ARG A 155 9.31 12.53 8.26
N ASN A 156 9.31 12.46 6.93
CA ASN A 156 9.03 13.61 6.08
C ASN A 156 7.58 14.09 6.27
N ILE A 157 6.61 13.16 6.38
CA ILE A 157 5.21 13.50 6.69
C ILE A 157 5.13 14.21 8.05
N ARG A 158 5.77 13.67 9.09
CA ARG A 158 5.81 14.29 10.43
C ARG A 158 6.51 15.65 10.44
N ALA A 159 7.53 15.85 9.62
CA ALA A 159 8.18 17.15 9.48
C ALA A 159 7.27 18.18 8.80
N ALA A 160 6.51 17.77 7.79
CA ALA A 160 5.58 18.65 7.07
C ALA A 160 4.30 18.95 7.88
N ALA A 161 3.74 17.95 8.56
CA ALA A 161 2.51 18.04 9.33
C ALA A 161 2.68 17.37 10.72
N PRO A 162 3.33 18.05 11.68
CA PRO A 162 3.70 17.46 12.98
C PRO A 162 2.51 16.93 13.80
N GLU A 163 1.40 17.68 13.78
CA GLU A 163 0.19 17.40 14.56
C GLU A 163 -0.76 16.40 13.89
N ALA A 164 -0.53 16.04 12.63
CA ALA A 164 -1.42 15.15 11.90
C ALA A 164 -1.36 13.72 12.45
N ALA A 165 -2.51 13.07 12.60
CA ALA A 165 -2.58 11.64 12.85
C ALA A 165 -2.26 10.87 11.55
N VAL A 166 -1.19 10.07 11.54
CA VAL A 166 -0.81 9.29 10.35
C VAL A 166 -1.31 7.86 10.48
N TYR A 167 -2.09 7.40 9.50
CA TYR A 167 -2.60 6.02 9.41
C TYR A 167 -1.93 5.30 8.24
N CYS A 168 -1.10 4.31 8.56
CA CYS A 168 -0.46 3.42 7.60
C CYS A 168 -1.43 2.26 7.29
N ILE A 169 -1.95 2.23 6.07
CA ILE A 169 -2.88 1.22 5.60
C ILE A 169 -2.07 0.07 5.01
N THR A 170 -2.27 -1.15 5.52
CA THR A 170 -1.58 -2.34 5.01
C THR A 170 -2.04 -2.70 3.59
N LEU A 171 -1.17 -3.31 2.80
CA LEU A 171 -1.47 -3.84 1.47
C LEU A 171 -2.37 -5.08 1.56
N LEU A 172 -3.26 -5.22 0.59
CA LEU A 172 -4.19 -6.35 0.44
C LEU A 172 -4.39 -6.69 -1.05
N PRO A 173 -4.84 -7.91 -1.38
CA PRO A 173 -5.06 -8.32 -2.75
C PRO A 173 -6.22 -7.57 -3.43
N GLY A 174 -6.07 -7.31 -4.73
CA GLY A 174 -7.19 -7.06 -5.63
C GLY A 174 -7.59 -8.33 -6.37
N ARG A 175 -8.82 -8.36 -6.88
CA ARG A 175 -9.36 -9.45 -7.70
C ARG A 175 -10.05 -8.88 -8.92
N THR A 176 -9.74 -9.40 -10.11
CA THR A 176 -10.35 -8.95 -11.36
C THR A 176 -11.87 -9.11 -11.30
N HIS A 177 -12.58 -8.10 -11.78
CA HIS A 177 -14.04 -8.07 -11.78
C HIS A 177 -14.64 -9.31 -12.44
N GLY A 178 -15.62 -9.92 -11.77
CA GLY A 178 -16.30 -11.13 -12.24
C GLY A 178 -15.54 -12.44 -12.03
N VAL A 179 -14.31 -12.40 -11.51
CA VAL A 179 -13.57 -13.61 -11.12
C VAL A 179 -14.02 -14.06 -9.72
N ASP A 180 -14.44 -15.32 -9.62
CA ASP A 180 -15.00 -15.92 -8.39
C ASP A 180 -13.97 -16.62 -7.51
N HIS A 181 -12.73 -16.74 -7.96
CA HIS A 181 -11.62 -17.38 -7.26
C HIS A 181 -10.45 -16.41 -7.00
N PRO A 182 -9.61 -16.67 -5.99
CA PRO A 182 -8.40 -15.88 -5.74
C PRO A 182 -7.37 -16.00 -6.87
N GLU A 183 -6.85 -14.86 -7.33
CA GLU A 183 -5.84 -14.79 -8.39
C GLU A 183 -4.57 -14.01 -7.97
N PHE A 184 -4.38 -13.74 -6.68
CA PHE A 184 -3.24 -12.93 -6.24
C PHE A 184 -1.94 -13.74 -6.14
N CYS A 185 -0.87 -13.24 -6.75
CA CYS A 185 0.46 -13.81 -6.61
C CYS A 185 1.07 -13.40 -5.26
N TYR A 186 0.92 -14.16 -4.18
CA TYR A 186 1.42 -13.75 -2.85
C TYR A 186 2.95 -13.67 -2.73
N ARG A 187 3.70 -14.48 -3.49
CA ARG A 187 5.18 -14.54 -3.47
C ARG A 187 5.80 -14.08 -4.78
N LEU A 188 5.30 -12.98 -5.36
CA LEU A 188 5.58 -12.59 -6.74
C LEU A 188 7.07 -12.70 -7.12
N ARG A 189 7.94 -11.98 -6.42
CA ARG A 189 9.40 -11.95 -6.68
C ARG A 189 10.23 -12.71 -5.65
N GLY A 190 9.65 -13.77 -5.08
CA GLY A 190 10.27 -14.55 -3.99
C GLY A 190 10.09 -13.91 -2.61
N ARG A 191 9.34 -12.81 -2.52
CA ARG A 191 8.97 -12.14 -1.28
C ARG A 191 7.46 -12.17 -1.10
N HIS A 192 7.02 -12.51 0.10
CA HIS A 192 5.61 -12.57 0.45
C HIS A 192 5.05 -11.17 0.69
N LEU A 193 3.81 -10.89 0.27
CA LEU A 193 3.14 -9.61 0.54
C LEU A 193 3.17 -9.24 2.03
N ASP A 194 2.96 -10.24 2.89
CA ASP A 194 2.95 -10.02 4.34
C ASP A 194 4.33 -9.65 4.93
N GLU A 195 5.44 -9.90 4.23
CA GLU A 195 6.76 -9.36 4.63
C GLU A 195 6.77 -7.82 4.49
N TYR A 196 6.14 -7.27 3.44
CA TYR A 196 5.99 -5.82 3.27
C TYR A 196 5.00 -5.25 4.29
N ASN A 197 3.89 -5.93 4.56
CA ASN A 197 2.96 -5.50 5.61
C ASN A 197 3.60 -5.52 7.01
N ALA A 198 4.49 -6.48 7.30
CA ALA A 198 5.28 -6.46 8.53
C ALA A 198 6.17 -5.20 8.59
N ALA A 199 6.87 -4.88 7.50
CA ALA A 199 7.69 -3.66 7.42
C ALA A 199 6.87 -2.37 7.57
N ILE A 200 5.63 -2.31 7.06
CA ILE A 200 4.70 -1.18 7.28
C ILE A 200 4.37 -1.04 8.76
N ARG A 201 4.01 -2.14 9.43
CA ARG A 201 3.68 -2.15 10.86
C ARG A 201 4.87 -1.72 11.72
N ASP A 202 6.05 -2.26 11.42
CA ASP A 202 7.29 -1.93 12.13
C ASP A 202 7.68 -0.46 11.95
N ALA A 203 7.57 0.06 10.72
CA ALA A 203 7.84 1.46 10.43
C ALA A 203 6.84 2.40 11.14
N ALA A 204 5.56 2.05 11.12
CA ALA A 204 4.52 2.81 11.82
C ALA A 204 4.79 2.85 13.33
N ALA A 205 5.08 1.70 13.95
CA ALA A 205 5.41 1.64 15.37
C ALA A 205 6.66 2.46 15.71
N ALA A 206 7.73 2.35 14.91
CA ALA A 206 8.99 3.05 15.13
C ALA A 206 8.86 4.58 15.03
N GLU A 207 7.92 5.10 14.24
CA GLU A 207 7.71 6.54 14.05
C GLU A 207 6.41 7.04 14.72
N GLY A 208 5.83 6.25 15.64
CA GLY A 208 4.66 6.64 16.42
C GLY A 208 3.41 6.92 15.58
N CYS A 209 3.24 6.19 14.48
CA CYS A 209 2.08 6.27 13.58
C CYS A 209 1.11 5.11 13.85
N ARG A 210 -0.15 5.26 13.41
CA ARG A 210 -1.19 4.24 13.56
C ARG A 210 -1.17 3.28 12.38
N VAL A 211 -1.63 2.06 12.59
CA VAL A 211 -1.82 1.07 11.52
C VAL A 211 -3.31 0.85 11.30
N ALA A 212 -3.78 1.07 10.08
CA ALA A 212 -5.09 0.61 9.63
C ALA A 212 -4.91 -0.74 8.91
N ASP A 213 -4.96 -1.83 9.68
CA ASP A 213 -4.65 -3.19 9.21
C ASP A 213 -5.82 -3.82 8.43
N VAL A 214 -6.03 -3.36 7.21
CA VAL A 214 -7.06 -3.93 6.31
C VAL A 214 -6.73 -5.36 5.87
N ARG A 215 -5.44 -5.74 5.86
CA ARG A 215 -4.99 -7.09 5.50
C ARG A 215 -5.53 -8.14 6.46
N ALA A 216 -5.69 -7.79 7.73
CA ALA A 216 -6.21 -8.67 8.79
C ALA A 216 -7.66 -9.12 8.55
N PHE A 217 -8.44 -8.43 7.72
CA PHE A 217 -9.81 -8.84 7.40
C PHE A 217 -9.87 -10.05 6.45
N GLY A 218 -8.77 -10.39 5.78
CA GLY A 218 -8.72 -11.53 4.86
C GLY A 218 -9.67 -11.39 3.68
N ARG A 219 -9.79 -10.18 3.14
CA ARG A 219 -10.67 -9.84 2.02
C ARG A 219 -9.87 -9.22 0.88
N ASP A 220 -10.32 -9.51 -0.34
CA ASP A 220 -9.86 -8.79 -1.53
C ASP A 220 -10.77 -7.58 -1.80
N TYR A 221 -10.46 -6.79 -2.82
CA TYR A 221 -11.40 -5.85 -3.44
C TYR A 221 -11.53 -6.12 -4.94
N ASP A 222 -12.69 -5.76 -5.50
CA ASP A 222 -12.99 -5.85 -6.93
C ASP A 222 -12.12 -4.84 -7.72
N SER A 223 -11.51 -5.28 -8.81
CA SER A 223 -10.50 -4.51 -9.54
C SER A 223 -10.56 -4.77 -11.04
N LEU A 224 -9.94 -3.89 -11.81
CA LEU A 224 -9.86 -4.02 -13.27
C LEU A 224 -8.97 -5.19 -13.71
N GLU A 225 -7.82 -5.35 -13.06
CA GLU A 225 -6.79 -6.31 -13.49
C GLU A 225 -6.05 -7.00 -12.33
N GLY A 226 -6.63 -6.98 -11.12
CA GLY A 226 -6.02 -7.54 -9.91
C GLY A 226 -5.34 -6.49 -9.02
N THR A 227 -5.25 -5.23 -9.47
CA THR A 227 -4.65 -4.12 -8.70
C THR A 227 -5.56 -2.91 -8.58
N HIS A 228 -6.06 -2.37 -9.68
CA HIS A 228 -6.72 -1.07 -9.65
C HIS A 228 -8.23 -1.23 -9.38
N PRO A 229 -8.76 -0.72 -8.25
CA PRO A 229 -10.16 -0.92 -7.90
C PRO A 229 -11.16 -0.43 -8.96
N THR A 230 -12.23 -1.18 -9.16
CA THR A 230 -13.44 -0.64 -9.80
C THR A 230 -14.20 0.26 -8.82
N ASN A 231 -15.31 0.86 -9.25
CA ASN A 231 -16.22 1.56 -8.35
C ASN A 231 -16.70 0.69 -7.16
N LEU A 232 -16.95 -0.60 -7.41
CA LEU A 232 -17.26 -1.55 -6.33
C LEU A 232 -16.03 -1.75 -5.42
N GLY A 233 -14.86 -1.95 -6.02
CA GLY A 233 -13.60 -2.08 -5.28
C GLY A 233 -13.28 -0.89 -4.38
N MET A 234 -13.50 0.33 -4.88
CA MET A 234 -13.29 1.56 -4.11
C MET A 234 -14.13 1.57 -2.83
N ARG A 235 -15.40 1.13 -2.92
CA ARG A 235 -16.28 1.00 -1.74
C ARG A 235 -15.85 -0.11 -0.79
N GLN A 236 -15.52 -1.28 -1.32
CA GLN A 236 -15.05 -2.42 -0.53
C GLN A 236 -13.79 -2.03 0.25
N PHE A 237 -12.82 -1.42 -0.44
CA PHE A 237 -11.59 -0.96 0.18
C PHE A 237 -11.84 0.16 1.19
N ALA A 238 -12.64 1.18 0.86
CA ALA A 238 -12.99 2.25 1.80
C ALA A 238 -13.67 1.71 3.07
N SER A 239 -14.58 0.73 2.94
CA SER A 239 -15.25 0.12 4.10
C SER A 239 -14.27 -0.58 5.03
N MET A 240 -13.28 -1.29 4.48
CA MET A 240 -12.20 -1.90 5.26
C MET A 240 -11.33 -0.84 5.92
N VAL A 241 -10.93 0.22 5.20
CA VAL A 241 -10.12 1.31 5.77
C VAL A 241 -10.83 1.97 6.95
N VAL A 242 -12.10 2.34 6.80
CA VAL A 242 -12.89 2.97 7.87
C VAL A 242 -12.96 2.06 9.09
N ARG A 243 -13.25 0.76 8.89
CA ARG A 243 -13.32 -0.20 9.99
C ARG A 243 -11.96 -0.39 10.67
N ALA A 244 -10.88 -0.49 9.91
CA ALA A 244 -9.52 -0.64 10.44
C ALA A 244 -9.09 0.58 11.25
N MET A 245 -9.42 1.79 10.79
CA MET A 245 -9.13 3.03 11.54
C MET A 245 -9.89 3.09 12.87
N GLN A 246 -11.17 2.70 12.88
CA GLN A 246 -11.95 2.64 14.13
C GLN A 246 -11.34 1.68 15.15
N LEU A 247 -10.84 0.52 14.69
CA LEU A 247 -10.16 -0.46 15.54
C LEU A 247 -8.82 0.09 16.06
N ALA A 248 -8.03 0.74 15.20
CA ALA A 248 -6.76 1.35 15.58
C ALA A 248 -6.94 2.46 16.63
N ASP A 249 -7.98 3.29 16.48
CA ASP A 249 -8.30 4.34 17.45
C ASP A 249 -8.76 3.76 18.78
N SER A 250 -9.58 2.70 18.75
CA SER A 250 -10.06 2.03 19.97
C SER A 250 -8.89 1.41 20.75
N ALA A 251 -8.00 0.69 20.06
CA ALA A 251 -6.80 0.09 20.66
C ALA A 251 -5.86 1.17 21.25
N GLY A 252 -5.72 2.32 20.59
CA GLY A 252 -4.93 3.44 21.11
C GLY A 252 -5.51 4.05 22.40
N VAL A 253 -6.84 4.12 22.50
CA VAL A 253 -7.53 4.58 23.72
C VAL A 253 -7.35 3.58 24.87
N GLU A 254 -7.48 2.28 24.59
CA GLU A 254 -7.27 1.21 25.58
C GLU A 254 -5.83 1.21 26.10
N ALA A 255 -4.83 1.26 25.21
CA ALA A 255 -3.41 1.30 25.60
C ALA A 255 -3.07 2.55 26.42
N ALA A 256 -3.65 3.71 26.09
CA ALA A 256 -3.46 4.93 26.87
C ALA A 256 -4.12 4.83 28.26
N ALA A 257 -5.30 4.22 28.36
CA ALA A 257 -5.98 4.00 29.64
C ALA A 257 -5.18 3.02 30.53
N GLU A 258 -4.65 1.95 29.96
CA GLU A 258 -3.76 1.00 30.66
C GLU A 258 -2.48 1.67 31.14
N ALA A 259 -1.84 2.52 30.32
CA ALA A 259 -0.64 3.25 30.72
C ALA A 259 -0.91 4.23 31.89
N VAL A 260 -2.06 4.90 31.89
CA VAL A 260 -2.48 5.79 32.99
C VAL A 260 -2.80 4.98 34.27
N ALA A 261 -3.41 3.80 34.13
CA ALA A 261 -3.66 2.91 35.26
C ALA A 261 -2.37 2.32 35.84
N GLY A 262 -1.43 1.92 34.97
CA GLY A 262 -0.11 1.44 35.35
C GLY A 262 0.78 2.51 35.99
N ALA A 263 0.71 3.77 35.52
CA ALA A 263 1.39 4.88 36.16
C ALA A 263 0.86 5.17 37.58
N LYS A 264 -0.46 5.05 37.80
CA LYS A 264 -1.04 5.15 39.15
C LYS A 264 -0.66 3.99 40.06
N ALA A 265 -0.52 2.77 39.52
CA ALA A 265 -0.05 1.62 40.28
C ALA A 265 1.46 1.70 40.57
N GLY A 266 2.25 2.27 39.67
CA GLY A 266 3.69 2.48 39.83
C GLY A 266 4.07 3.52 40.88
N GLU A 267 3.19 4.50 41.16
CA GLU A 267 3.33 5.40 42.33
C GLU A 267 3.18 4.65 43.68
N ASP A 268 2.52 3.49 43.69
CA ASP A 268 2.31 2.66 44.89
C ASP A 268 3.37 1.54 45.06
N GLU A 269 4.20 1.26 44.04
CA GLU A 269 5.09 0.08 43.99
C GLU A 269 6.60 0.41 43.97
N GLU A 270 6.98 1.69 44.11
CA GLU A 270 8.39 2.13 44.18
C GLU A 270 9.05 1.86 45.55
N ALA A 271 8.81 0.67 46.09
CA ALA A 271 9.51 0.12 47.24
C ALA A 271 9.61 -1.40 47.12
N LEU A 272 10.48 -1.94 46.24
CA LEU A 272 11.38 -3.07 46.55
C LEU A 272 12.20 -3.56 45.32
N ILE A 273 13.51 -3.26 45.39
CA ILE A 273 14.69 -4.11 45.17
C ILE A 273 14.98 -4.75 43.78
N ALA A 274 16.22 -4.46 43.36
CA ALA A 274 17.02 -4.91 42.23
C ALA A 274 17.50 -6.39 42.26
N GLY A 275 17.93 -6.91 41.09
CA GLY A 275 18.81 -8.09 41.03
C GLY A 275 19.06 -8.73 39.65
N ALA A 276 20.09 -8.24 38.95
CA ALA A 276 21.07 -8.87 38.03
C ALA A 276 20.80 -10.19 37.24
N GLY A 277 21.35 -10.24 36.00
CA GLY A 277 21.92 -11.48 35.41
C GLY A 277 21.97 -11.53 33.87
N ALA A 278 23.14 -11.77 33.28
CA ALA A 278 23.45 -11.66 31.85
C ALA A 278 23.79 -13.01 31.15
N ASN A 279 23.83 -12.96 29.80
CA ASN A 279 24.74 -13.63 28.84
C ASN A 279 24.17 -14.59 27.75
N ALA A 280 24.30 -14.11 26.51
CA ALA A 280 24.85 -14.67 25.25
C ALA A 280 24.93 -16.19 24.97
N GLU A 281 24.60 -16.62 23.73
CA GLU A 281 25.55 -17.00 22.64
C GLU A 281 24.83 -17.59 21.40
N ALA A 282 25.40 -17.36 20.21
CA ALA A 282 25.07 -18.00 18.91
C ALA A 282 26.03 -19.18 18.64
N PRO A 283 25.82 -20.08 17.63
CA PRO A 283 26.51 -19.88 16.33
C PRO A 283 25.95 -20.59 15.04
N THR A 284 26.27 -19.99 13.87
CA THR A 284 26.74 -20.49 12.53
C THR A 284 26.17 -21.72 11.74
N SER A 285 25.70 -21.45 10.50
CA SER A 285 25.93 -22.00 9.10
C SER A 285 26.69 -23.35 8.83
N PRO A 286 26.76 -23.95 7.58
CA PRO A 286 26.38 -23.51 6.20
C PRO A 286 25.81 -24.57 5.15
N ASN A 287 25.31 -24.07 3.99
CA ASN A 287 25.26 -24.48 2.53
C ASN A 287 25.58 -25.95 2.02
N PRO A 288 25.28 -26.43 0.75
CA PRO A 288 25.22 -25.71 -0.56
C PRO A 288 24.26 -26.18 -1.74
N ALA A 289 24.04 -25.24 -2.69
CA ALA A 289 23.97 -25.21 -4.19
C ALA A 289 23.44 -26.38 -5.11
N ARG A 290 22.63 -26.07 -6.16
CA ARG A 290 22.99 -25.99 -7.64
C ARG A 290 21.81 -25.99 -8.68
N THR A 291 21.90 -25.08 -9.70
CA THR A 291 21.62 -25.16 -11.20
C THR A 291 20.22 -25.53 -11.75
N GLN A 292 19.67 -25.11 -12.92
CA GLN A 292 19.82 -24.08 -13.98
C GLN A 292 18.71 -24.35 -15.08
N ALA A 293 18.53 -23.42 -16.04
CA ALA A 293 17.83 -23.46 -17.37
C ALA A 293 16.36 -22.94 -17.41
N GLU A 294 16.02 -21.79 -18.01
CA GLU A 294 16.02 -21.29 -19.42
C GLU A 294 14.74 -21.63 -20.22
N GLY A 295 14.11 -20.61 -20.82
CA GLY A 295 13.04 -20.74 -21.83
C GLY A 295 12.16 -19.49 -22.00
N ASP A 296 12.47 -18.69 -23.03
CA ASP A 296 11.72 -17.52 -23.55
C ASP A 296 10.31 -17.85 -24.07
N THR A 297 9.37 -16.89 -24.01
CA THR A 297 8.65 -16.33 -25.19
C THR A 297 7.71 -15.20 -24.77
N HIS A 298 7.73 -14.11 -25.56
CA HIS A 298 6.88 -12.94 -25.45
C HIS A 298 5.53 -13.21 -26.13
N ASP A 299 4.42 -12.74 -25.56
CA ASP A 299 3.23 -12.40 -26.34
C ASP A 299 2.39 -11.28 -25.68
N ASN A 300 1.95 -10.38 -26.55
CA ASN A 300 1.10 -9.22 -26.28
C ASN A 300 -0.34 -9.65 -25.95
N ILE A 301 -1.02 -8.95 -25.04
CA ILE A 301 -2.46 -9.12 -24.82
C ILE A 301 -3.18 -7.83 -25.20
N GLU A 302 -3.82 -7.87 -26.36
CA GLU A 302 -5.05 -7.12 -26.63
C GLU A 302 -6.24 -7.86 -25.97
N ASP A 303 -7.24 -7.07 -25.54
CA ASP A 303 -8.60 -7.47 -25.14
C ASP A 303 -8.79 -8.36 -23.89
N ILE A 304 -8.92 -7.70 -22.73
CA ILE A 304 -9.82 -8.16 -21.67
C ILE A 304 -10.94 -7.14 -21.56
N THR A 305 -12.12 -7.50 -22.08
CA THR A 305 -13.36 -6.73 -21.94
C THR A 305 -13.85 -6.85 -20.50
N ALA A 306 -13.57 -5.84 -19.67
CA ALA A 306 -14.18 -5.72 -18.36
C ALA A 306 -15.70 -5.57 -18.54
N GLY A 307 -16.49 -6.43 -17.89
CA GLY A 307 -17.95 -6.40 -17.96
C GLY A 307 -18.52 -5.05 -17.52
N ALA A 308 -19.62 -4.63 -18.15
CA ALA A 308 -20.31 -3.38 -17.82
C ALA A 308 -20.69 -3.33 -16.34
N GLN A 309 -20.23 -2.30 -15.63
CA GLN A 309 -20.56 -2.07 -14.22
C GLN A 309 -22.02 -1.57 -14.10
N PRO A 310 -22.80 -2.02 -13.10
CA PRO A 310 -24.19 -1.60 -12.93
C PRO A 310 -24.30 -0.11 -12.57
N GLU A 311 -25.27 0.59 -13.18
CA GLU A 311 -25.56 2.03 -12.97
C GLU A 311 -26.14 2.39 -11.58
N THR A 312 -26.03 1.52 -10.57
CA THR A 312 -26.73 1.74 -9.30
C THR A 312 -26.15 2.92 -8.51
N ALA A 313 -27.05 3.77 -7.99
CA ALA A 313 -26.76 4.82 -7.03
C ALA A 313 -25.85 4.31 -5.90
N ASN A 314 -24.71 4.98 -5.71
CA ASN A 314 -23.61 4.61 -4.83
C ASN A 314 -24.10 4.27 -3.40
N PRO A 315 -24.32 2.99 -3.04
CA PRO A 315 -24.93 2.62 -1.77
C PRO A 315 -23.98 2.95 -0.61
N ALA A 316 -24.54 3.12 0.60
CA ALA A 316 -23.75 3.41 1.79
C ALA A 316 -22.71 2.31 2.06
N LEU A 317 -21.57 2.67 2.65
CA LEU A 317 -20.55 1.69 3.06
C LEU A 317 -21.14 0.70 4.08
N ASP A 318 -20.86 -0.58 3.88
CA ASP A 318 -21.11 -1.63 4.86
C ASP A 318 -19.80 -2.02 5.55
N LEU A 319 -19.69 -1.74 6.85
CA LEU A 319 -18.48 -2.01 7.64
C LEU A 319 -18.45 -3.42 8.25
N ARG A 320 -19.48 -4.25 8.02
CA ARG A 320 -19.56 -5.64 8.52
C ARG A 320 -19.11 -6.62 7.46
N ASP A 321 -19.74 -6.57 6.29
CA ASP A 321 -19.48 -7.49 5.18
C ASP A 321 -18.64 -6.83 4.07
N PHE A 322 -18.16 -5.60 4.32
CA PHE A 322 -17.28 -4.84 3.43
C PHE A 322 -17.82 -4.71 2.01
N CYS A 323 -19.11 -4.41 1.86
CA CYS A 323 -19.79 -4.34 0.56
C CYS A 323 -19.66 -5.65 -0.25
N GLY A 324 -19.70 -6.81 0.42
CA GLY A 324 -19.62 -8.12 -0.21
C GLY A 324 -18.22 -8.47 -0.72
N ALA A 325 -17.17 -7.90 -0.11
CA ALA A 325 -15.78 -8.21 -0.47
C ALA A 325 -15.52 -9.73 -0.34
N PRO A 326 -14.97 -10.38 -1.37
CA PRO A 326 -14.75 -11.81 -1.34
C PRO A 326 -13.58 -12.17 -0.41
N GLU A 327 -13.58 -13.39 0.09
CA GLU A 327 -12.49 -13.89 0.94
C GLU A 327 -11.21 -14.06 0.13
N SER A 328 -10.11 -13.52 0.65
CA SER A 328 -8.77 -13.78 0.16
C SER A 328 -8.41 -15.24 0.41
N ALA A 329 -7.67 -15.88 -0.50
CA ALA A 329 -7.02 -17.15 -0.21
C ALA A 329 -5.68 -17.29 -0.94
N GLN A 330 -4.70 -17.84 -0.23
CA GLN A 330 -3.43 -18.26 -0.81
C GLN A 330 -3.53 -19.73 -1.22
N LEU A 331 -3.54 -20.01 -2.52
CA LEU A 331 -3.78 -21.36 -3.08
C LEU A 331 -2.49 -22.16 -3.34
N CYS A 332 -1.33 -21.61 -3.00
CA CYS A 332 -0.03 -22.18 -3.34
C CYS A 332 1.07 -21.74 -2.36
N ASP A 333 2.00 -22.66 -2.08
CA ASP A 333 3.19 -22.43 -1.24
C ASP A 333 4.49 -22.35 -2.06
N ALA A 334 4.39 -22.22 -3.39
CA ALA A 334 5.55 -22.08 -4.25
C ALA A 334 6.42 -20.88 -3.80
N PRO A 335 7.75 -21.03 -3.76
CA PRO A 335 8.62 -20.03 -3.14
C PRO A 335 8.68 -18.70 -3.91
N THR A 336 8.32 -18.71 -5.20
CA THR A 336 8.30 -17.52 -6.06
C THR A 336 7.26 -17.70 -7.16
N CYS A 337 6.67 -16.60 -7.64
CA CYS A 337 5.83 -16.61 -8.84
C CYS A 337 6.63 -16.34 -10.13
N ILE A 338 7.87 -15.85 -10.04
CA ILE A 338 8.74 -15.67 -11.21
C ILE A 338 9.05 -17.01 -11.85
N GLY A 339 8.75 -17.14 -13.14
CA GLY A 339 8.91 -18.37 -13.91
C GLY A 339 7.86 -19.45 -13.60
N CYS A 340 6.84 -19.15 -12.80
CA CYS A 340 5.75 -20.07 -12.54
C CYS A 340 4.84 -20.20 -13.78
N PRO A 341 4.47 -21.41 -14.23
CA PRO A 341 3.59 -21.59 -15.40
C PRO A 341 2.15 -21.10 -15.18
N HIS A 342 1.76 -20.84 -13.92
CA HIS A 342 0.44 -20.28 -13.58
C HIS A 342 0.47 -18.77 -13.38
N ALA A 343 1.65 -18.13 -13.37
CA ALA A 343 1.76 -16.69 -13.23
C ALA A 343 1.58 -16.03 -14.61
N ALA A 344 0.59 -15.16 -14.72
CA ALA A 344 0.33 -14.38 -15.92
C ALA A 344 0.51 -12.89 -15.63
N ASN A 345 1.15 -12.19 -16.56
CA ASN A 345 1.32 -10.75 -16.51
C ASN A 345 -0.06 -10.05 -16.56
N THR A 346 -0.25 -8.96 -15.80
CA THR A 346 -1.50 -8.16 -15.81
C THR A 346 -1.57 -7.12 -16.96
N GLY A 347 -0.70 -7.24 -17.97
CA GLY A 347 -0.46 -6.24 -19.00
C GLY A 347 0.67 -5.24 -18.67
N ASN A 348 1.33 -5.38 -17.50
CA ASN A 348 2.44 -4.55 -17.06
C ASN A 348 3.61 -5.39 -16.51
N GLN A 349 4.86 -4.91 -16.65
CA GLN A 349 6.05 -5.66 -16.22
C GLN A 349 6.18 -5.90 -14.70
N TRP A 350 5.40 -5.17 -13.90
CA TRP A 350 5.60 -5.05 -12.46
C TRP A 350 4.66 -5.92 -11.62
N LEU A 351 3.58 -6.48 -12.19
CA LEU A 351 2.67 -7.35 -11.44
C LEU A 351 2.24 -8.57 -12.25
N CYS A 352 1.92 -9.65 -11.55
CA CYS A 352 1.32 -10.83 -12.13
C CYS A 352 0.14 -11.29 -11.29
N ARG A 353 -0.79 -11.98 -11.95
CA ARG A 353 -1.88 -12.75 -11.32
C ARG A 353 -1.63 -14.25 -11.44
N CYS A 354 -2.23 -15.01 -10.55
CA CYS A 354 -2.15 -16.45 -10.45
C CYS A 354 -3.40 -17.07 -11.10
N LEU A 355 -3.22 -17.78 -12.22
CA LEU A 355 -4.30 -18.45 -12.96
C LEU A 355 -4.53 -19.91 -12.51
N LYS A 356 -4.24 -20.21 -11.24
CA LYS A 356 -4.30 -21.58 -10.71
C LYS A 356 -5.70 -21.94 -10.26
#